data_AF-A0AAV9SRG9-F1
#
_entry.id   AF-A0AAV9SRG9-F1
#
_cell.length_a   1.000
_cell.length_b   1.000
_cell.length_c   1.000
_cell.angle_alpha   90.00
_cell.angle_beta   90.00
_cell.angle_gamma   90.00
#
_symmetry.space_group_name_H-M   'P 1'
#
loop_
_entity.id
_entity.type
_entity.pdbx_description
1 polymer ?
#
loop_
_entity_poly.entity_id
_entity_poly.type
_entity_poly.pdbx_seq_one_letter_code
_entity_poly.pdbx_strand_id
1 'polypeptide(L)'
;MRADRTTPEMPLDPVGKRVSCAGERATVRYVGHVPPYEGLWLGVEWDNPERGKHDGSHEGMQYFTCRNPKGGSFVRPVKVSFGVDFLTAFYMTYQFNTEKVLSEEISISSKRVEWFAVQERRFESLPSIVLNHCEVNGPGAAGEIRKTAPNVQWLDLSGSLVSTWEDVAAITEQLENLEGLQLSVNRISLTSDPWAHRRAFSNLKVLALNRCDFTWLQILECAPMWPQLEDLSVQNNNITELQRPEGVLETLKCLNLSCNPLMQESVCRLSTLPRLEQLDLSSTRLSFIQLEDAAQEYGAPDEGELKKPEPFALKNKLLKITFVFPDDTGQKPIEKKLPASMVVQKVKGLLHRLLKVPSSDLRLTYTSHKMLGTEFDIDGDLKTLQFYSIEDGDQVLVRWS
;
A
#
# COMPACT_ATOMS: atom_id res chain seq x y z
N MET A 1 23.74 38.94 1.89
CA MET A 1 24.60 37.96 1.21
C MET A 1 23.71 36.96 0.50
N ARG A 2 23.78 36.89 -0.84
CA ARG A 2 23.05 35.87 -1.61
C ARG A 2 23.72 34.52 -1.30
N ALA A 3 22.94 33.56 -0.80
CA ALA A 3 23.41 32.19 -0.67
C ALA A 3 23.83 31.71 -2.06
N ASP A 4 25.11 31.39 -2.19
CA ASP A 4 25.68 30.80 -3.38
C ASP A 4 24.92 29.49 -3.62
N ARG A 5 24.18 29.41 -4.73
CA ARG A 5 23.54 28.17 -5.14
C ARG A 5 24.65 27.28 -5.68
N THR A 6 25.33 26.57 -4.79
CA THR A 6 26.16 25.42 -5.16
C THR A 6 25.25 24.48 -5.94
N THR A 7 25.41 24.46 -7.26
CA THR A 7 24.89 23.39 -8.10
C THR A 7 25.31 22.08 -7.45
N PRO A 8 24.37 21.16 -7.12
CA PRO A 8 24.75 19.88 -6.55
C PRO A 8 25.76 19.22 -7.49
N GLU A 9 27.00 19.06 -7.03
CA GLU A 9 28.02 18.39 -7.82
C GLU A 9 27.56 16.96 -8.11
N MET A 10 27.75 16.52 -9.35
CA MET A 10 27.42 15.15 -9.74
C MET A 10 28.21 14.19 -8.83
N PRO A 11 27.54 13.20 -8.20
CA PRO A 11 28.22 12.27 -7.32
C PRO A 11 29.28 11.48 -8.08
N LEU A 12 30.33 11.04 -7.38
CA LEU A 12 31.45 10.27 -7.95
C LEU A 12 30.99 9.00 -8.67
N ASP A 13 29.99 8.32 -8.11
CA ASP A 13 29.33 7.17 -8.74
C ASP A 13 27.83 7.45 -8.91
N PRO A 14 27.41 7.99 -10.05
CA PRO A 14 26.02 8.36 -10.31
C PRO A 14 25.18 7.19 -10.81
N VAL A 15 25.78 6.09 -11.30
CA VAL A 15 25.03 4.96 -11.87
C VAL A 15 24.27 4.24 -10.75
N GLY A 16 23.01 3.88 -11.00
CA GLY A 16 22.11 3.30 -10.00
C GLY A 16 21.43 4.32 -9.09
N LYS A 17 21.97 5.54 -8.97
CA LYS A 17 21.33 6.61 -8.19
C LYS A 17 20.08 7.13 -8.89
N ARG A 18 19.13 7.61 -8.08
CA ARG A 18 17.92 8.25 -8.59
C ARG A 18 18.09 9.75 -8.71
N VAL A 19 17.39 10.29 -9.69
CA VAL A 19 17.42 11.71 -10.03
C VAL A 19 16.02 12.21 -10.34
N SER A 20 15.85 13.50 -10.14
CA SER A 20 14.69 14.28 -10.57
C SER A 20 15.06 15.11 -11.80
N CYS A 21 14.22 15.14 -12.82
CA CYS A 21 14.43 15.97 -13.99
C CYS A 21 13.10 16.52 -14.50
N ALA A 22 12.90 17.82 -14.29
CA ALA A 22 11.66 18.54 -14.59
C ALA A 22 10.42 17.87 -13.95
N GLY A 23 10.53 17.53 -12.65
CA GLY A 23 9.46 16.95 -11.83
C GLY A 23 9.30 15.43 -11.94
N GLU A 24 9.91 14.80 -12.95
CA GLU A 24 9.85 13.36 -13.17
C GLU A 24 11.06 12.63 -12.56
N ARG A 25 10.86 11.39 -12.12
CA ARG A 25 11.91 10.57 -11.50
C ARG A 25 12.50 9.56 -12.47
N ALA A 26 13.79 9.34 -12.34
CA ALA A 26 14.52 8.36 -13.12
C ALA A 26 15.68 7.74 -12.33
N THR A 27 16.17 6.62 -12.83
CA THR A 27 17.41 5.97 -12.38
C THR A 27 18.50 6.21 -13.42
N VAL A 28 19.68 6.64 -13.00
CA VAL A 28 20.83 6.75 -13.90
C VAL A 28 21.33 5.34 -14.24
N ARG A 29 21.47 5.04 -15.54
CA ARG A 29 21.91 3.75 -16.07
C ARG A 29 23.24 3.83 -16.80
N TYR A 30 23.62 5.00 -17.29
CA TYR A 30 24.86 5.23 -18.03
C TYR A 30 25.38 6.64 -17.79
N VAL A 31 26.69 6.79 -17.72
CA VAL A 31 27.37 8.10 -17.71
C VAL A 31 28.54 8.05 -18.69
N GLY A 32 28.54 8.96 -19.66
CA GLY A 32 29.60 9.01 -20.65
C GLY A 32 29.26 9.84 -21.88
N HIS A 33 30.08 9.69 -22.92
CA HIS A 33 29.91 10.36 -24.20
C HIS A 33 28.96 9.59 -25.11
N VAL A 34 28.15 10.32 -25.87
CA VAL A 34 27.18 9.74 -26.82
C VAL A 34 27.38 10.43 -28.18
N PRO A 35 28.27 9.91 -29.04
CA PRO A 35 28.51 10.46 -30.36
C PRO A 35 27.23 10.59 -31.21
N PRO A 36 27.13 11.60 -32.09
CA PRO A 36 28.11 12.65 -32.35
C PRO A 36 28.04 13.83 -31.35
N TYR A 37 27.21 13.74 -30.31
CA TYR A 37 27.01 14.84 -29.38
C TYR A 37 28.18 15.01 -28.42
N GLU A 38 28.72 16.22 -28.35
CA GLU A 38 29.83 16.55 -27.46
C GLU A 38 29.41 16.56 -25.98
N GLY A 39 30.41 16.41 -25.10
CA GLY A 39 30.26 16.50 -23.65
C GLY A 39 29.62 15.27 -22.99
N LEU A 40 29.49 15.36 -21.67
CA LEU A 40 28.96 14.29 -20.84
C LEU A 40 27.43 14.18 -20.95
N TRP A 41 26.93 12.96 -20.95
CA TRP A 41 25.51 12.63 -20.91
C TRP A 41 25.23 11.61 -19.81
N LEU A 42 24.03 11.72 -19.24
CA LEU A 42 23.44 10.69 -18.39
C LEU A 42 22.41 9.93 -19.21
N GLY A 43 22.60 8.64 -19.37
CA GLY A 43 21.53 7.73 -19.77
C GLY A 43 20.67 7.43 -18.55
N VAL A 44 19.39 7.79 -18.60
CA VAL A 44 18.45 7.61 -17.50
C VAL A 44 17.28 6.73 -17.93
N GLU A 45 16.79 5.90 -17.03
CA GLU A 45 15.56 5.14 -17.18
C GLU A 45 14.47 5.76 -16.31
N TRP A 46 13.40 6.25 -16.93
CA TRP A 46 12.30 6.91 -16.23
C TRP A 46 11.45 5.95 -15.42
N ASP A 47 10.89 6.45 -14.32
CA ASP A 47 9.86 5.75 -13.55
C ASP A 47 8.58 5.61 -14.38
N ASN A 48 8.19 6.70 -15.05
CA ASN A 48 7.13 6.71 -16.06
C ASN A 48 7.71 6.44 -17.47
N PRO A 49 7.46 5.26 -18.07
CA PRO A 49 8.04 4.92 -19.38
C PRO A 49 7.56 5.84 -20.52
N GLU A 50 6.38 6.47 -20.42
CA GLU A 50 5.86 7.39 -21.43
C GLU A 50 6.70 8.67 -21.58
N ARG A 51 7.54 8.97 -20.58
CA ARG A 51 8.45 10.12 -20.61
C ARG A 51 9.69 9.86 -21.45
N GLY A 52 10.07 8.59 -21.63
CA GLY A 52 11.28 8.23 -22.34
C GLY A 52 11.12 8.26 -23.86
N LYS A 53 12.20 7.91 -24.56
CA LYS A 53 12.34 8.03 -26.01
C LYS A 53 12.88 6.77 -26.67
N HIS A 54 13.68 5.98 -25.97
CA HIS A 54 14.41 4.83 -26.50
C HIS A 54 14.63 3.77 -25.41
N ASP A 55 15.22 2.64 -25.78
CA ASP A 55 15.53 1.51 -24.88
C ASP A 55 16.92 1.64 -24.22
N GLY A 56 17.64 2.71 -24.55
CA GLY A 56 19.01 2.99 -24.10
C GLY A 56 20.06 2.83 -25.20
N SER A 57 19.61 2.61 -26.44
CA SER A 57 20.42 2.71 -27.65
C SER A 57 20.39 4.12 -28.28
N HIS A 58 21.43 4.46 -29.03
CA HIS A 58 21.49 5.62 -29.89
C HIS A 58 22.37 5.32 -31.12
N GLU A 59 21.88 5.64 -32.33
CA GLU A 59 22.59 5.42 -33.61
C GLU A 59 23.14 3.99 -33.77
N GLY A 60 22.35 2.98 -33.37
CA GLY A 60 22.72 1.56 -33.48
C GLY A 60 23.65 1.04 -32.38
N MET A 61 24.11 1.89 -31.45
CA MET A 61 24.93 1.48 -30.30
C MET A 61 24.11 1.39 -29.02
N GLN A 62 24.23 0.29 -28.27
CA GLN A 62 23.58 0.10 -26.98
C GLN A 62 24.47 0.63 -25.85
N TYR A 63 23.97 1.59 -25.05
CA TYR A 63 24.71 2.16 -23.92
C TYR A 63 24.23 1.60 -22.58
N PHE A 64 22.93 1.37 -22.45
CA PHE A 64 22.27 0.76 -21.30
C PHE A 64 20.96 0.12 -21.74
N THR A 65 20.34 -0.71 -20.91
CA THR A 65 19.04 -1.31 -21.20
C THR A 65 17.96 -0.74 -20.29
N CYS A 66 16.72 -0.74 -20.78
CA CYS A 66 15.54 -0.33 -20.02
C CYS A 66 14.55 -1.49 -19.92
N ARG A 67 13.76 -1.51 -18.84
CA ARG A 67 12.61 -2.40 -18.64
C ARG A 67 11.54 -2.18 -19.71
N ASN A 68 11.36 -0.92 -20.11
CA ASN A 68 10.45 -0.54 -21.20
C ASN A 68 11.26 -0.10 -22.43
N PRO A 69 10.93 -0.56 -23.66
CA PRO A 69 11.63 -0.18 -24.89
C PRO A 69 11.64 1.32 -25.20
N LYS A 70 10.79 2.11 -24.54
CA LYS A 70 10.77 3.58 -24.65
C LYS A 70 11.10 4.27 -23.33
N GLY A 71 11.50 3.54 -22.29
CA GLY A 71 11.69 4.10 -20.94
C GLY A 71 12.97 4.92 -20.75
N GLY A 72 13.89 4.90 -21.70
CA GLY A 72 15.21 5.53 -21.62
C GLY A 72 15.28 6.93 -22.22
N SER A 73 16.20 7.75 -21.73
CA SER A 73 16.58 9.04 -22.33
C SER A 73 18.03 9.37 -22.05
N PHE A 74 18.68 10.10 -22.96
CA PHE A 74 19.93 10.81 -22.65
C PHE A 74 19.62 12.25 -22.23
N VAL A 75 20.10 12.64 -21.05
CA VAL A 75 19.92 13.98 -20.46
C VAL A 75 21.26 14.60 -20.08
N ARG A 76 21.31 15.94 -20.07
CA ARG A 76 22.49 16.67 -19.63
C ARG A 76 22.56 16.69 -18.10
N PRO A 77 23.73 16.50 -17.48
CA PRO A 77 23.88 16.55 -16.01
C PRO A 77 23.28 17.82 -15.39
N VAL A 78 23.45 18.98 -16.03
CA VAL A 78 22.90 20.27 -15.55
C VAL A 78 21.37 20.34 -15.50
N LYS A 79 20.66 19.39 -16.12
CA LYS A 79 19.19 19.32 -16.13
C LYS A 79 18.63 18.38 -15.06
N VAL A 80 19.48 17.64 -14.35
CA VAL A 80 19.05 16.68 -13.34
C VAL A 80 19.39 17.20 -11.94
N SER A 81 18.53 16.86 -10.99
CA SER A 81 18.76 17.03 -9.56
C SER A 81 19.02 15.65 -8.95
N PHE A 82 20.13 15.52 -8.21
CA PHE A 82 20.38 14.35 -7.36
C PHE A 82 19.68 14.49 -6.00
N GLY A 83 18.89 15.54 -5.80
CA GLY A 83 18.20 15.76 -4.54
C GLY A 83 19.11 16.24 -3.42
N VAL A 84 18.65 16.03 -2.20
CA VAL A 84 19.26 16.52 -0.96
C VAL A 84 19.21 15.45 0.12
N ASP A 85 19.96 15.63 1.20
CA ASP A 85 19.86 14.75 2.36
C ASP A 85 18.52 14.93 3.10
N PHE A 86 18.22 13.96 3.97
CA PHE A 86 17.01 13.91 4.77
C PHE A 86 16.72 15.21 5.53
N LEU A 87 17.69 15.76 6.25
CA LEU A 87 17.44 16.95 7.09
C LEU A 87 17.28 18.21 6.27
N THR A 88 18.00 18.33 5.16
CA THR A 88 17.78 19.44 4.23
C THR A 88 16.36 19.41 3.68
N ALA A 89 15.86 18.24 3.23
CA ALA A 89 14.47 18.10 2.80
C ALA A 89 13.47 18.37 3.94
N PHE A 90 13.75 17.87 5.14
CA PHE A 90 12.95 18.11 6.34
C PHE A 90 12.81 19.60 6.63
N TYR A 91 13.91 20.35 6.69
CA TYR A 91 13.83 21.78 6.93
C TYR A 91 13.13 22.53 5.80
N MET A 92 13.36 22.15 4.54
CA MET A 92 12.62 22.72 3.40
C MET A 92 11.11 22.56 3.54
N THR A 93 10.65 21.38 3.95
CA THR A 93 9.22 21.08 4.12
C THR A 93 8.62 21.78 5.35
N TYR A 94 9.24 21.62 6.51
CA TYR A 94 8.64 22.04 7.78
C TYR A 94 8.92 23.50 8.16
N GLN A 95 9.96 24.13 7.61
CA GLN A 95 10.25 25.55 7.88
C GLN A 95 9.65 26.49 6.83
N PHE A 96 9.47 26.04 5.59
CA PHE A 96 9.08 26.93 4.48
C PHE A 96 7.76 26.56 3.80
N ASN A 97 7.20 25.37 4.08
CA ASN A 97 6.02 24.85 3.40
C ASN A 97 4.95 24.32 4.38
N THR A 98 4.73 25.05 5.47
CA THR A 98 3.94 24.63 6.64
C THR A 98 2.48 24.33 6.30
N GLU A 99 1.91 24.94 5.27
CA GLU A 99 0.52 24.70 4.84
C GLU A 99 0.31 23.32 4.19
N LYS A 100 1.36 22.68 3.68
CA LYS A 100 1.27 21.41 2.92
C LYS A 100 1.16 20.16 3.81
N VAL A 101 1.57 20.25 5.08
CA VAL A 101 1.57 19.11 6.03
C VAL A 101 0.26 19.02 6.84
N LEU A 102 -0.64 20.00 6.70
CA LEU A 102 -1.77 20.20 7.61
C LEU A 102 -3.09 19.52 7.22
N SER A 103 -3.13 18.70 6.18
CA SER A 103 -4.42 18.13 5.71
C SER A 103 -4.37 16.70 5.18
N GLU A 104 -3.24 16.00 5.27
CA GLU A 104 -3.14 14.63 4.74
C GLU A 104 -3.45 13.61 5.84
N GLU A 105 -4.65 13.01 5.80
CA GLU A 105 -4.87 11.70 6.40
C GLU A 105 -4.19 10.66 5.51
N ILE A 106 -3.04 10.11 5.93
CA ILE A 106 -2.38 9.03 5.19
C ILE A 106 -2.71 7.71 5.88
N SER A 107 -3.40 6.83 5.17
CA SER A 107 -3.53 5.42 5.54
C SER A 107 -2.26 4.67 5.10
N ILE A 108 -1.56 4.04 6.04
CA ILE A 108 -0.46 3.13 5.73
C ILE A 108 -1.00 1.70 5.85
N SER A 109 -1.25 1.07 4.70
CA SER A 109 -1.85 -0.26 4.63
C SER A 109 -3.19 -0.33 5.38
N SER A 110 -3.34 -1.20 6.39
CA SER A 110 -4.56 -1.33 7.20
C SER A 110 -4.66 -0.29 8.32
N LYS A 111 -3.54 0.34 8.71
CA LYS A 111 -3.50 1.31 9.81
C LYS A 111 -3.72 2.73 9.29
N ARG A 112 -4.72 3.42 9.86
CA ARG A 112 -4.89 4.86 9.68
C ARG A 112 -3.97 5.59 10.64
N VAL A 113 -3.17 6.52 10.12
CA VAL A 113 -2.27 7.35 10.92
C VAL A 113 -2.79 8.77 10.86
N GLU A 114 -3.09 9.33 12.02
CA GLU A 114 -3.37 10.75 12.15
C GLU A 114 -2.04 11.52 12.18
N TRP A 115 -1.88 12.47 11.26
CA TRP A 115 -0.70 13.31 11.18
C TRP A 115 -0.86 14.54 12.06
N PHE A 116 0.15 14.81 12.87
CA PHE A 116 0.09 15.90 13.84
C PHE A 116 0.61 17.19 13.21
N ALA A 117 -0.23 18.22 13.26
CA ALA A 117 0.15 19.58 12.93
C ALA A 117 1.24 20.08 13.88
N VAL A 118 2.36 20.56 13.32
CA VAL A 118 3.43 21.19 14.09
C VAL A 118 2.94 22.57 14.53
N GLN A 119 2.54 22.73 15.80
CA GLN A 119 2.12 24.04 16.28
C GLN A 119 3.29 24.97 16.64
N GLU A 120 4.47 24.47 16.96
CA GLU A 120 5.68 25.30 17.13
C GLU A 120 6.93 24.47 16.83
N ARG A 121 8.07 25.13 16.55
CA ARG A 121 9.38 24.62 16.09
C ARG A 121 10.09 23.61 17.02
N ARG A 122 9.36 22.72 17.68
CA ARG A 122 9.84 21.65 18.56
C ARG A 122 9.78 20.33 17.80
N PHE A 123 10.72 20.15 16.89
CA PHE A 123 10.83 18.95 16.05
C PHE A 123 11.01 17.69 16.90
N GLU A 124 11.50 17.82 18.13
CA GLU A 124 11.70 16.72 19.05
C GLU A 124 10.39 16.09 19.49
N SER A 125 9.27 16.82 19.47
CA SER A 125 7.96 16.28 19.82
C SER A 125 7.21 15.62 18.65
N LEU A 126 7.79 15.61 17.44
CA LEU A 126 7.08 15.09 16.27
C LEU A 126 6.95 13.57 16.34
N PRO A 127 5.71 13.03 16.33
CA PRO A 127 5.51 11.59 16.25
C PRO A 127 5.62 11.09 14.80
N SER A 128 5.60 12.00 13.82
CA SER A 128 5.54 11.62 12.42
C SER A 128 6.18 12.66 11.50
N ILE A 129 6.83 12.19 10.43
CA ILE A 129 7.47 13.00 9.39
C ILE A 129 6.95 12.59 8.01
N VAL A 130 6.30 13.51 7.31
CA VAL A 130 5.96 13.42 5.88
C VAL A 130 7.03 14.12 5.04
N LEU A 131 7.68 13.38 4.15
CA LEU A 131 8.58 13.87 3.10
C LEU A 131 8.24 13.21 1.75
N ASN A 132 6.98 12.83 1.55
CA ASN A 132 6.49 12.30 0.29
C ASN A 132 6.81 13.26 -0.87
N HIS A 133 7.22 12.70 -2.00
CA HIS A 133 7.61 13.43 -3.21
C HIS A 133 8.75 14.45 -3.04
N CYS A 134 9.40 14.50 -1.86
CA CYS A 134 10.61 15.30 -1.66
C CYS A 134 11.81 14.58 -2.27
N GLU A 135 12.80 15.32 -2.72
CA GLU A 135 13.98 14.77 -3.39
C GLU A 135 15.02 14.26 -2.38
N VAL A 136 14.60 13.49 -1.37
CA VAL A 136 15.50 12.88 -0.37
C VAL A 136 16.35 11.80 -1.04
N ASN A 137 17.68 11.92 -0.96
CA ASN A 137 18.65 11.00 -1.57
C ASN A 137 19.80 10.64 -0.61
N GLY A 138 19.48 10.43 0.67
CA GLY A 138 20.42 9.94 1.66
C GLY A 138 20.21 10.47 3.09
N PRO A 139 20.94 9.91 4.07
CA PRO A 139 20.77 10.22 5.49
C PRO A 139 21.34 11.57 5.94
N GLY A 140 22.29 12.14 5.20
CA GLY A 140 23.05 13.31 5.65
C GLY A 140 24.07 12.95 6.74
N ALA A 141 24.39 13.90 7.62
CA ALA A 141 25.39 13.70 8.66
C ALA A 141 24.90 12.76 9.77
N ALA A 142 25.78 11.83 10.18
CA ALA A 142 25.46 10.82 11.19
C ALA A 142 25.07 11.45 12.53
N GLY A 143 23.96 10.98 13.11
CA GLY A 143 23.45 11.39 14.42
C GLY A 143 22.63 12.68 14.42
N GLU A 144 22.60 13.45 13.32
CA GLU A 144 21.85 14.70 13.27
C GLU A 144 20.33 14.47 13.20
N ILE A 145 19.88 13.41 12.53
CA ILE A 145 18.45 13.05 12.48
C ILE A 145 17.96 12.75 13.90
N ARG A 146 18.71 11.94 14.64
CA ARG A 146 18.42 11.55 16.01
C ARG A 146 18.33 12.76 16.95
N LYS A 147 19.21 13.76 16.79
CA LYS A 147 19.17 15.00 17.58
C LYS A 147 17.95 15.85 17.26
N THR A 148 17.55 15.89 15.98
CA THR A 148 16.49 16.77 15.48
C THR A 148 15.09 16.22 15.77
N ALA A 149 14.89 14.91 15.56
CA ALA A 149 13.56 14.29 15.63
C ALA A 149 13.60 12.90 16.31
N PRO A 150 13.98 12.80 17.60
CA PRO A 150 14.15 11.53 18.31
C PRO A 150 12.87 10.71 18.53
N ASN A 151 11.69 11.34 18.54
CA ASN A 151 10.42 10.70 18.94
C ASN A 151 9.56 10.25 17.75
N VAL A 152 10.11 10.26 16.54
CA VAL A 152 9.38 9.89 15.32
C VAL A 152 9.05 8.41 15.33
N GLN A 153 7.78 8.12 15.11
CA GLN A 153 7.21 6.77 15.00
C GLN A 153 6.80 6.44 13.57
N TRP A 154 6.49 7.47 12.76
CA TRP A 154 6.01 7.30 11.39
C TRP A 154 6.81 8.15 10.42
N LEU A 155 7.30 7.54 9.34
CA LEU A 155 8.07 8.21 8.31
C LEU A 155 7.52 7.89 6.91
N ASP A 156 7.20 8.93 6.15
CA ASP A 156 6.84 8.84 4.74
C ASP A 156 7.94 9.41 3.84
N LEU A 157 8.58 8.52 3.07
CA LEU A 157 9.57 8.80 2.03
C LEU A 157 9.07 8.33 0.65
N SER A 158 7.76 8.23 0.45
CA SER A 158 7.18 7.80 -0.82
C SER A 158 7.56 8.72 -1.96
N GLY A 159 7.93 8.14 -3.10
CA GLY A 159 8.35 8.91 -4.26
C GLY A 159 9.52 9.84 -3.94
N SER A 160 10.46 9.42 -3.12
CA SER A 160 11.71 10.15 -2.92
C SER A 160 12.77 9.70 -3.94
N LEU A 161 14.03 10.09 -3.73
CA LEU A 161 15.17 9.68 -4.56
C LEU A 161 16.06 8.66 -3.85
N VAL A 162 15.61 8.06 -2.73
CA VAL A 162 16.34 6.95 -2.11
C VAL A 162 16.41 5.78 -3.09
N SER A 163 17.62 5.24 -3.26
CA SER A 163 17.91 4.21 -4.26
C SER A 163 18.43 2.90 -3.66
N THR A 164 18.83 2.88 -2.38
CA THR A 164 19.45 1.71 -1.74
C THR A 164 18.84 1.45 -0.35
N TRP A 165 18.88 0.20 0.11
CA TRP A 165 18.48 -0.12 1.48
C TRP A 165 19.47 0.40 2.52
N GLU A 166 20.73 0.56 2.15
CA GLU A 166 21.78 1.16 2.98
C GLU A 166 21.42 2.61 3.37
N ASP A 167 20.96 3.42 2.42
CA ASP A 167 20.54 4.80 2.70
C ASP A 167 19.30 4.84 3.59
N VAL A 168 18.34 3.94 3.33
CA VAL A 168 17.12 3.84 4.14
C VAL A 168 17.48 3.41 5.57
N ALA A 169 18.31 2.37 5.72
CA ALA A 169 18.77 1.88 7.02
C ALA A 169 19.53 2.96 7.80
N ALA A 170 20.39 3.74 7.14
CA ALA A 170 21.12 4.83 7.78
C ALA A 170 20.21 5.98 8.26
N ILE A 171 19.05 6.18 7.63
CA ILE A 171 18.00 7.09 8.12
C ILE A 171 17.28 6.46 9.31
N THR A 172 16.80 5.22 9.19
CA THR A 172 15.94 4.60 10.20
C THR A 172 16.69 4.18 11.46
N GLU A 173 17.98 3.85 11.39
CA GLU A 173 18.83 3.57 12.57
C GLU A 173 18.94 4.78 13.52
N GLN A 174 18.67 5.99 13.02
CA GLN A 174 18.65 7.20 13.83
C GLN A 174 17.28 7.47 14.47
N LEU A 175 16.23 6.74 14.07
CA LEU A 175 14.84 6.89 14.53
C LEU A 175 14.43 5.68 15.39
N GLU A 176 14.89 5.65 16.64
CA GLU A 176 14.76 4.47 17.51
C GLU A 176 13.32 4.06 17.81
N ASN A 177 12.36 4.99 17.71
CA ASN A 177 10.94 4.73 17.96
C ASN A 177 10.13 4.46 16.68
N LEU A 178 10.78 4.31 15.52
CA LEU A 178 10.10 4.16 14.25
C LEU A 178 9.33 2.82 14.18
N GLU A 179 8.01 2.91 14.07
CA GLU A 179 7.12 1.77 13.95
C GLU A 179 6.55 1.60 12.54
N GLY A 180 6.47 2.69 11.77
CA GLY A 180 5.89 2.67 10.44
C GLY A 180 6.68 3.44 9.40
N LEU A 181 6.87 2.81 8.25
CA LEU A 181 7.69 3.33 7.16
C LEU A 181 6.96 3.18 5.83
N GLN A 182 6.87 4.30 5.11
CA GLN A 182 6.25 4.36 3.79
C GLN A 182 7.31 4.69 2.75
N LEU A 183 7.54 3.75 1.84
CA LEU A 183 8.57 3.80 0.79
C LEU A 183 7.96 3.61 -0.60
N SER A 184 6.64 3.66 -0.74
CA SER A 184 5.96 3.43 -2.03
C SER A 184 6.46 4.38 -3.12
N VAL A 185 6.38 3.97 -4.39
CA VAL A 185 6.82 4.76 -5.55
C VAL A 185 8.34 5.04 -5.53
N ASN A 186 9.12 4.12 -4.95
CA ASN A 186 10.58 4.17 -5.01
C ASN A 186 11.19 3.02 -5.82
N ARG A 187 12.42 3.18 -6.29
CA ARG A 187 13.21 2.13 -6.95
C ARG A 187 14.43 1.82 -6.11
N ILE A 188 14.23 0.98 -5.09
CA ILE A 188 15.26 0.61 -4.13
C ILE A 188 15.96 -0.66 -4.63
N SER A 189 17.27 -0.62 -4.77
CA SER A 189 18.07 -1.80 -5.11
C SER A 189 18.12 -2.77 -3.94
N LEU A 190 18.19 -4.07 -4.26
CA LEU A 190 18.45 -5.10 -3.25
C LEU A 190 19.78 -4.84 -2.57
N THR A 191 19.86 -5.23 -1.30
CA THR A 191 21.11 -5.26 -0.54
C THR A 191 21.74 -6.65 -0.64
N SER A 192 23.07 -6.71 -0.57
CA SER A 192 23.80 -7.99 -0.52
C SER A 192 23.77 -8.63 0.87
N ASP A 193 23.46 -7.86 1.91
CA ASP A 193 23.36 -8.36 3.29
C ASP A 193 22.14 -7.75 4.02
N PRO A 194 20.95 -8.34 3.84
CA PRO A 194 19.75 -7.94 4.58
C PRO A 194 19.92 -8.02 6.10
N TRP A 195 20.76 -8.93 6.61
CA TRP A 195 20.91 -9.12 8.06
C TRP A 195 21.68 -7.98 8.72
N ALA A 196 22.61 -7.35 7.99
CA ALA A 196 23.34 -6.19 8.47
C ALA A 196 22.41 -5.04 8.87
N HIS A 197 21.30 -4.87 8.15
CA HIS A 197 20.35 -3.77 8.37
C HIS A 197 19.24 -4.10 9.38
N ARG A 198 19.21 -5.33 9.93
CA ARG A 198 18.17 -5.78 10.87
C ARG A 198 18.00 -4.90 12.09
N ARG A 199 19.09 -4.27 12.58
CA ARG A 199 19.03 -3.33 13.71
C ARG A 199 18.32 -2.03 13.35
N ALA A 200 18.48 -1.55 12.13
CA ALA A 200 17.90 -0.29 11.66
C ALA A 200 16.37 -0.32 11.56
N PHE A 201 15.76 -1.52 11.56
CA PHE A 201 14.31 -1.71 11.45
C PHE A 201 13.73 -2.60 12.56
N SER A 202 14.42 -2.71 13.70
CA SER A 202 14.06 -3.68 14.75
C SER A 202 12.68 -3.45 15.38
N ASN A 203 12.20 -2.20 15.35
CA ASN A 203 10.90 -1.80 15.90
C ASN A 203 9.83 -1.60 14.81
N LEU A 204 10.17 -1.84 13.54
CA LEU A 204 9.28 -1.61 12.41
C LEU A 204 8.15 -2.65 12.41
N LYS A 205 6.91 -2.16 12.51
CA LYS A 205 5.67 -2.96 12.51
C LYS A 205 4.87 -2.80 11.22
N VAL A 206 5.01 -1.66 10.54
CA VAL A 206 4.24 -1.34 9.33
C VAL A 206 5.16 -0.90 8.21
N LEU A 207 5.05 -1.53 7.05
CA LEU A 207 5.85 -1.21 5.89
C LEU A 207 4.99 -1.18 4.63
N ALA A 208 5.14 -0.12 3.85
CA ALA A 208 4.53 -0.02 2.55
C ALA A 208 5.58 0.18 1.44
N LEU A 209 5.56 -0.74 0.48
CA LEU A 209 6.46 -0.84 -0.67
C LEU A 209 5.64 -0.91 -1.97
N ASN A 210 4.60 -0.08 -2.07
CA ASN A 210 3.68 -0.12 -3.21
C ASN A 210 4.33 0.52 -4.42
N ARG A 211 4.11 -0.04 -5.62
CA ARG A 211 4.68 0.48 -6.88
C ARG A 211 6.21 0.68 -6.81
N CYS A 212 6.91 -0.24 -6.16
CA CYS A 212 8.36 -0.22 -6.05
C CYS A 212 9.08 -1.15 -7.05
N ASP A 213 8.30 -1.91 -7.82
CA ASP A 213 8.75 -2.93 -8.78
C ASP A 213 9.55 -4.07 -8.12
N PHE A 214 9.11 -4.47 -6.93
CA PHE A 214 9.59 -5.68 -6.27
C PHE A 214 8.80 -6.91 -6.73
N THR A 215 9.51 -8.03 -6.92
CA THR A 215 8.88 -9.35 -6.94
C THR A 215 8.70 -9.89 -5.52
N TRP A 216 7.87 -10.91 -5.32
CA TRP A 216 7.71 -11.49 -3.98
C TRP A 216 9.00 -12.11 -3.44
N LEU A 217 9.75 -12.82 -4.30
CA LEU A 217 11.05 -13.38 -3.92
C LEU A 217 11.99 -12.30 -3.37
N GLN A 218 12.04 -11.14 -4.02
CA GLN A 218 12.84 -10.01 -3.57
C GLN A 218 12.36 -9.41 -2.23
N ILE A 219 11.05 -9.41 -1.99
CA ILE A 219 10.50 -9.04 -0.68
C ILE A 219 10.95 -10.04 0.39
N LEU A 220 10.91 -11.34 0.11
CA LEU A 220 11.39 -12.37 1.03
C LEU A 220 12.90 -12.26 1.30
N GLU A 221 13.71 -11.93 0.29
CA GLU A 221 15.14 -11.65 0.47
C GLU A 221 15.37 -10.45 1.40
N CYS A 222 14.51 -9.44 1.35
CA CYS A 222 14.60 -8.25 2.21
C CYS A 222 14.01 -8.49 3.62
N ALA A 223 13.08 -9.43 3.77
CA ALA A 223 12.30 -9.65 4.99
C ALA A 223 13.13 -9.89 6.28
N PRO A 224 14.34 -10.47 6.27
CA PRO A 224 15.18 -10.56 7.47
C PRO A 224 15.48 -9.21 8.13
N MET A 225 15.40 -8.11 7.38
CA MET A 225 15.53 -6.75 7.91
C MET A 225 14.40 -6.39 8.88
N TRP A 226 13.19 -6.96 8.75
CA TRP A 226 11.97 -6.49 9.43
C TRP A 226 11.43 -7.57 10.40
N PRO A 227 12.15 -7.87 11.50
CA PRO A 227 11.86 -9.03 12.34
C PRO A 227 10.55 -8.96 13.14
N GLN A 228 9.92 -7.78 13.23
CA GLN A 228 8.68 -7.54 13.97
C GLN A 228 7.54 -7.03 13.08
N LEU A 229 7.66 -7.20 11.76
CA LEU A 229 6.69 -6.65 10.83
C LEU A 229 5.31 -7.30 10.99
N GLU A 230 4.28 -6.49 11.20
CA GLU A 230 2.90 -6.94 11.39
C GLU A 230 2.02 -6.61 10.18
N ASP A 231 2.32 -5.54 9.46
CA ASP A 231 1.52 -5.07 8.32
C ASP A 231 2.43 -4.73 7.14
N LEU A 232 2.21 -5.42 6.02
CA LEU A 232 2.96 -5.25 4.79
C LEU A 232 2.03 -4.93 3.62
N SER A 233 2.27 -3.79 2.97
CA SER A 233 1.63 -3.42 1.72
C SER A 233 2.64 -3.49 0.58
N VAL A 234 2.35 -4.33 -0.41
CA VAL A 234 3.13 -4.49 -1.65
C VAL A 234 2.21 -4.38 -2.88
N GLN A 235 1.20 -3.52 -2.77
CA GLN A 235 0.21 -3.25 -3.81
C GLN A 235 0.85 -2.69 -5.09
N ASN A 236 0.25 -2.99 -6.24
CA ASN A 236 0.64 -2.44 -7.55
C ASN A 236 2.14 -2.66 -7.86
N ASN A 237 2.70 -3.78 -7.44
CA ASN A 237 3.98 -4.26 -7.91
C ASN A 237 3.78 -5.23 -9.11
N ASN A 238 4.85 -5.88 -9.52
CA ASN A 238 4.81 -6.92 -10.56
C ASN A 238 4.93 -8.33 -9.95
N ILE A 239 4.22 -8.57 -8.83
CA ILE A 239 4.27 -9.87 -8.16
C ILE A 239 3.39 -10.84 -8.95
N THR A 240 4.02 -11.82 -9.59
CA THR A 240 3.32 -12.85 -10.37
C THR A 240 3.22 -14.16 -9.62
N GLU A 241 4.24 -14.56 -8.87
CA GLU A 241 4.24 -15.82 -8.13
C GLU A 241 4.66 -15.55 -6.69
N LEU A 242 3.95 -16.18 -5.76
CA LEU A 242 4.29 -16.22 -4.35
C LEU A 242 5.10 -17.48 -4.06
N GLN A 243 6.17 -17.33 -3.28
CA GLN A 243 6.97 -18.40 -2.67
C GLN A 243 6.62 -18.47 -1.18
N ARG A 244 6.90 -19.61 -0.54
CA ARG A 244 6.69 -19.77 0.90
C ARG A 244 7.62 -18.83 1.67
N PRO A 245 7.11 -18.00 2.59
CA PRO A 245 7.93 -17.17 3.49
C PRO A 245 8.56 -18.01 4.61
N GLU A 246 9.53 -18.86 4.26
CA GLU A 246 10.19 -19.75 5.22
C GLU A 246 11.09 -18.98 6.19
N GLY A 247 10.74 -18.98 7.48
CA GLY A 247 11.53 -18.35 8.54
C GLY A 247 11.56 -16.81 8.50
N VAL A 248 10.67 -16.19 7.72
CA VAL A 248 10.53 -14.73 7.59
C VAL A 248 9.05 -14.33 7.66
N LEU A 249 8.79 -13.05 8.01
CA LEU A 249 7.42 -12.52 8.11
C LEU A 249 6.52 -13.30 9.09
N GLU A 250 7.09 -13.99 10.09
CA GLU A 250 6.35 -14.83 11.04
C GLU A 250 5.38 -14.04 11.93
N THR A 251 5.60 -12.73 12.08
CA THR A 251 4.75 -11.82 12.84
C THR A 251 3.66 -11.16 12.00
N LEU A 252 3.63 -11.40 10.69
CA LEU A 252 2.77 -10.69 9.76
C LEU A 252 1.29 -11.06 9.97
N LYS A 253 0.48 -10.03 10.18
CA LYS A 253 -0.98 -10.11 10.40
C LYS A 253 -1.76 -9.58 9.22
N CYS A 254 -1.28 -8.54 8.57
CA CYS A 254 -1.94 -7.90 7.44
C CYS A 254 -1.03 -7.93 6.22
N LEU A 255 -1.52 -8.46 5.10
CA LEU A 255 -0.81 -8.49 3.84
C LEU A 255 -1.70 -7.94 2.72
N ASN A 256 -1.27 -6.85 2.11
CA ASN A 256 -1.92 -6.28 0.95
C ASN A 256 -1.11 -6.57 -0.32
N LEU A 257 -1.67 -7.44 -1.15
CA LEU A 257 -1.14 -7.87 -2.45
C LEU A 257 -1.98 -7.32 -3.62
N SER A 258 -2.90 -6.39 -3.36
CA SER A 258 -3.84 -5.90 -4.36
C SER A 258 -3.15 -5.34 -5.62
N CYS A 259 -3.84 -5.39 -6.74
CA CYS A 259 -3.35 -4.91 -8.04
C CYS A 259 -2.03 -5.56 -8.52
N ASN A 260 -1.69 -6.77 -8.06
CA ASN A 260 -0.58 -7.57 -8.58
C ASN A 260 -1.10 -8.69 -9.51
N PRO A 261 -0.41 -9.02 -10.61
CA PRO A 261 -0.85 -10.04 -11.56
C PRO A 261 -0.56 -11.48 -11.06
N LEU A 262 -1.14 -11.88 -9.93
CA LEU A 262 -0.84 -13.14 -9.26
C LEU A 262 -1.29 -14.37 -10.07
N MET A 263 -0.44 -15.40 -10.04
CA MET A 263 -0.76 -16.76 -10.40
C MET A 263 -1.55 -17.40 -9.27
N GLN A 264 -2.64 -18.03 -9.65
CA GLN A 264 -3.66 -18.56 -8.76
C GLN A 264 -3.16 -19.65 -7.83
N GLU A 265 -2.34 -20.55 -8.36
CA GLU A 265 -1.77 -21.69 -7.67
C GLU A 265 -0.77 -21.25 -6.59
N SER A 266 -0.26 -20.03 -6.67
CA SER A 266 0.75 -19.55 -5.72
C SER A 266 0.16 -19.01 -4.41
N VAL A 267 -1.13 -18.65 -4.39
CA VAL A 267 -1.79 -18.03 -3.22
C VAL A 267 -1.76 -18.97 -2.01
N CYS A 268 -1.91 -20.27 -2.22
CA CYS A 268 -1.88 -21.26 -1.13
C CYS A 268 -0.53 -21.28 -0.39
N ARG A 269 0.57 -20.77 -0.97
CA ARG A 269 1.87 -20.72 -0.29
C ARG A 269 1.88 -19.79 0.91
N LEU A 270 0.95 -18.83 0.97
CA LEU A 270 0.77 -17.94 2.11
C LEU A 270 0.17 -18.65 3.32
N SER A 271 -0.37 -19.86 3.19
CA SER A 271 -0.91 -20.63 4.33
C SER A 271 0.13 -20.92 5.42
N THR A 272 1.42 -20.82 5.07
CA THR A 272 2.53 -20.98 6.00
C THR A 272 2.75 -19.79 6.93
N LEU A 273 2.09 -18.65 6.69
CA LEU A 273 2.16 -17.49 7.58
C LEU A 273 1.29 -17.74 8.83
N PRO A 274 1.89 -17.90 10.03
CA PRO A 274 1.18 -18.45 11.19
C PRO A 274 0.23 -17.46 11.87
N ARG A 275 0.32 -16.16 11.52
CA ARG A 275 -0.42 -15.07 12.19
C ARG A 275 -1.22 -14.20 11.22
N LEU A 276 -1.36 -14.62 9.96
CA LEU A 276 -2.03 -13.81 8.96
C LEU A 276 -3.55 -13.74 9.26
N GLU A 277 -4.04 -12.54 9.54
CA GLU A 277 -5.42 -12.24 9.90
C GLU A 277 -6.18 -11.56 8.75
N GLN A 278 -5.49 -10.72 7.97
CA GLN A 278 -6.06 -9.95 6.88
C GLN A 278 -5.22 -10.12 5.60
N LEU A 279 -5.90 -10.49 4.52
CA LEU A 279 -5.28 -10.66 3.21
C LEU A 279 -6.10 -9.93 2.15
N ASP A 280 -5.51 -8.91 1.52
CA ASP A 280 -6.12 -8.18 0.41
C ASP A 280 -5.56 -8.67 -0.93
N LEU A 281 -6.42 -9.36 -1.68
CA LEU A 281 -6.17 -9.87 -3.04
C LEU A 281 -6.98 -9.11 -4.10
N SER A 282 -7.48 -7.92 -3.80
CA SER A 282 -8.30 -7.14 -4.73
C SER A 282 -7.56 -6.88 -6.03
N SER A 283 -8.25 -7.01 -7.17
CA SER A 283 -7.68 -6.73 -8.50
C SER A 283 -6.42 -7.55 -8.85
N THR A 284 -6.28 -8.77 -8.32
CA THR A 284 -5.12 -9.65 -8.58
C THR A 284 -5.26 -10.61 -9.76
N ARG A 285 -6.30 -10.44 -10.58
CA ARG A 285 -6.67 -11.31 -11.74
C ARG A 285 -7.05 -12.75 -11.39
N LEU A 286 -7.16 -13.08 -10.10
CA LEU A 286 -7.62 -14.38 -9.63
C LEU A 286 -9.08 -14.63 -10.06
N SER A 287 -9.36 -15.87 -10.48
CA SER A 287 -10.71 -16.30 -10.86
C SER A 287 -11.33 -17.28 -9.85
N PHE A 288 -10.50 -17.98 -9.08
CA PHE A 288 -10.84 -18.88 -7.98
C PHE A 288 -9.66 -18.91 -6.98
N ILE A 289 -9.81 -19.54 -5.82
CA ILE A 289 -8.71 -19.84 -4.90
C ILE A 289 -8.86 -21.30 -4.51
N GLN A 290 -7.77 -22.06 -4.56
CA GLN A 290 -7.76 -23.46 -4.16
C GLN A 290 -6.81 -23.64 -2.97
N LEU A 291 -7.36 -24.14 -1.86
CA LEU A 291 -6.63 -24.48 -0.65
C LEU A 291 -6.75 -26.00 -0.50
N GLU A 292 -5.66 -26.73 -0.78
CA GLU A 292 -5.67 -28.20 -0.83
C GLU A 292 -5.92 -28.84 0.55
N ASP A 293 -5.53 -28.14 1.60
CA ASP A 293 -5.67 -28.50 3.02
C ASP A 293 -7.05 -28.17 3.59
N ALA A 294 -7.72 -27.12 3.10
CA ALA A 294 -9.02 -26.67 3.62
C ALA A 294 -10.12 -27.75 3.50
N ALA A 295 -10.10 -28.57 2.44
CA ALA A 295 -11.08 -29.64 2.24
C ALA A 295 -10.93 -30.77 3.27
N GLN A 296 -9.73 -30.93 3.84
CA GLN A 296 -9.42 -31.98 4.81
C GLN A 296 -9.85 -31.60 6.24
N GLU A 297 -9.88 -30.31 6.54
CA GLU A 297 -10.25 -29.76 7.86
C GLU A 297 -11.72 -29.31 7.92
N TYR A 298 -12.27 -28.77 6.83
CA TYR A 298 -13.61 -28.17 6.80
C TYR A 298 -14.62 -28.90 5.88
N GLY A 299 -14.20 -29.97 5.19
CA GLY A 299 -15.01 -30.69 4.22
C GLY A 299 -15.01 -30.05 2.82
N ALA A 300 -15.57 -30.75 1.83
CA ALA A 300 -15.68 -30.23 0.47
C ALA A 300 -16.66 -29.04 0.42
N PRO A 301 -16.37 -27.98 -0.35
CA PRO A 301 -17.31 -26.88 -0.54
C PRO A 301 -18.62 -27.40 -1.15
N ASP A 302 -19.74 -26.86 -0.67
CA ASP A 302 -21.07 -27.28 -1.11
C ASP A 302 -21.22 -27.04 -2.62
N GLU A 303 -21.94 -27.90 -3.36
CA GLU A 303 -22.07 -27.80 -4.83
C GLU A 303 -22.65 -26.44 -5.30
N GLY A 304 -23.31 -25.71 -4.41
CA GLY A 304 -23.77 -24.34 -4.63
C GLY A 304 -22.64 -23.31 -4.73
N GLU A 305 -21.52 -23.51 -4.03
CA GLU A 305 -20.36 -22.60 -3.94
C GLU A 305 -19.40 -22.76 -5.13
N LEU A 306 -19.40 -23.94 -5.77
CA LEU A 306 -18.59 -24.26 -6.95
C LEU A 306 -19.16 -23.72 -8.26
N LYS A 307 -20.36 -23.13 -8.23
CA LYS A 307 -20.94 -22.48 -9.41
C LYS A 307 -20.12 -21.22 -9.73
N LYS A 308 -19.43 -21.24 -10.88
CA LYS A 308 -18.73 -20.06 -11.42
C LYS A 308 -19.66 -18.85 -11.33
N PRO A 309 -19.24 -17.73 -10.71
CA PRO A 309 -20.02 -16.51 -10.80
C PRO A 309 -20.09 -16.14 -12.27
N GLU A 310 -21.30 -16.16 -12.84
CA GLU A 310 -21.52 -15.62 -14.18
C GLU A 310 -20.98 -14.19 -14.20
N PRO A 311 -20.30 -13.76 -15.28
CA PRO A 311 -19.76 -12.41 -15.36
C PRO A 311 -20.87 -11.42 -15.05
N PHE A 312 -20.70 -10.69 -13.95
CA PHE A 312 -21.65 -9.72 -13.43
C PHE A 312 -21.79 -8.59 -14.45
N ALA A 313 -22.58 -8.80 -15.50
CA ALA A 313 -23.27 -7.72 -16.14
C ALA A 313 -24.11 -7.08 -15.03
N LEU A 314 -23.90 -5.79 -14.79
CA LEU A 314 -24.64 -4.96 -13.84
C LEU A 314 -26.14 -5.00 -14.16
N LYS A 315 -26.81 -6.09 -13.82
CA LYS A 315 -28.26 -6.13 -13.72
C LYS A 315 -28.55 -5.50 -12.38
N ASN A 316 -29.20 -4.34 -12.40
CA ASN A 316 -29.88 -3.73 -11.26
C ASN A 316 -30.95 -4.71 -10.73
N LYS A 317 -30.53 -5.82 -10.12
CA LYS A 317 -31.42 -6.79 -9.52
C LYS A 317 -31.66 -6.32 -8.08
N LEU A 318 -32.87 -5.83 -7.85
CA LEU A 318 -33.34 -5.52 -6.50
C LEU A 318 -33.63 -6.84 -5.79
N LEU A 319 -33.02 -7.03 -4.61
CA LEU A 319 -33.30 -8.12 -3.70
C LEU A 319 -34.68 -7.95 -3.08
N LYS A 320 -35.50 -9.00 -3.09
CA LYS A 320 -36.75 -9.06 -2.34
C LYS A 320 -36.44 -9.51 -0.91
N ILE A 321 -36.41 -8.56 0.01
CA ILE A 321 -36.11 -8.77 1.43
C ILE A 321 -37.39 -8.71 2.25
N THR A 322 -37.56 -9.68 3.15
CA THR A 322 -38.65 -9.73 4.11
C THR A 322 -38.12 -9.34 5.48
N PHE A 323 -38.58 -8.21 6.01
CA PHE A 323 -38.30 -7.80 7.38
C PHE A 323 -39.31 -8.44 8.32
N VAL A 324 -38.82 -9.14 9.34
CA VAL A 324 -39.62 -9.79 10.38
C VAL A 324 -39.29 -9.21 11.75
N PHE A 325 -40.24 -9.28 12.68
CA PHE A 325 -40.18 -8.58 13.96
C PHE A 325 -40.40 -9.59 15.09
N PRO A 326 -39.35 -10.30 15.54
CA PRO A 326 -39.51 -11.43 16.47
C PRO A 326 -40.10 -11.00 17.82
N ASP A 327 -39.74 -9.80 18.27
CA ASP A 327 -40.09 -9.30 19.60
C ASP A 327 -41.41 -8.49 19.59
N ASP A 328 -41.98 -8.19 18.41
CA ASP A 328 -43.25 -7.50 18.23
C ASP A 328 -44.23 -8.37 17.45
N THR A 329 -44.93 -9.24 18.17
CA THR A 329 -45.92 -10.17 17.61
C THR A 329 -47.14 -9.51 16.97
N GLY A 330 -47.35 -8.20 17.20
CA GLY A 330 -48.41 -7.42 16.55
C GLY A 330 -48.00 -6.87 15.18
N GLN A 331 -46.70 -6.77 14.92
CA GLN A 331 -46.16 -6.18 13.70
C GLN A 331 -46.06 -7.21 12.57
N LYS A 332 -46.79 -6.97 11.49
CA LYS A 332 -46.73 -7.83 10.29
C LYS A 332 -45.39 -7.68 9.57
N PRO A 333 -44.85 -8.78 8.98
CA PRO A 333 -43.66 -8.71 8.15
C PRO A 333 -43.78 -7.69 7.02
N ILE A 334 -42.70 -6.97 6.74
CA ILE A 334 -42.64 -5.96 5.68
C ILE A 334 -41.74 -6.47 4.56
N GLU A 335 -42.28 -6.62 3.35
CA GLU A 335 -41.48 -6.92 2.17
C GLU A 335 -41.03 -5.63 1.45
N LYS A 336 -39.74 -5.55 1.10
CA LYS A 336 -39.18 -4.45 0.28
C LYS A 336 -38.22 -4.98 -0.77
N LYS A 337 -38.16 -4.26 -1.90
CA LYS A 337 -37.18 -4.47 -2.95
C LYS A 337 -36.02 -3.49 -2.79
N LEU A 338 -34.84 -3.97 -2.41
CA LEU A 338 -33.67 -3.15 -2.11
C LEU A 338 -32.49 -3.54 -3.01
N PRO A 339 -31.65 -2.60 -3.46
CA PRO A 339 -30.41 -2.95 -4.17
C PRO A 339 -29.48 -3.76 -3.27
N ALA A 340 -28.80 -4.78 -3.81
CA ALA A 340 -27.77 -5.52 -3.06
C ALA A 340 -26.62 -4.60 -2.59
N SER A 341 -26.36 -3.52 -3.34
CA SER A 341 -25.39 -2.47 -2.99
C SER A 341 -25.88 -1.48 -1.92
N MET A 342 -27.10 -1.62 -1.41
CA MET A 342 -27.63 -0.74 -0.37
C MET A 342 -26.89 -0.97 0.94
N VAL A 343 -26.37 0.11 1.50
CA VAL A 343 -25.62 0.14 2.75
C VAL A 343 -26.58 -0.02 3.95
N VAL A 344 -26.18 -0.76 4.98
CA VAL A 344 -26.97 -1.07 6.17
C VAL A 344 -27.52 0.19 6.85
N GLN A 345 -26.74 1.27 6.93
CA GLN A 345 -27.21 2.56 7.45
C GLN A 345 -28.45 3.09 6.69
N LYS A 346 -28.50 2.91 5.36
CA LYS A 346 -29.67 3.31 4.55
C LYS A 346 -30.85 2.38 4.77
N VAL A 347 -30.61 1.09 5.06
CA VAL A 347 -31.64 0.12 5.45
C VAL A 347 -32.24 0.49 6.81
N LYS A 348 -31.40 0.79 7.81
CA LYS A 348 -31.85 1.32 9.11
C LYS A 348 -32.61 2.64 8.95
N GLY A 349 -32.17 3.55 8.08
CA GLY A 349 -32.90 4.79 7.77
C GLY A 349 -34.25 4.57 7.07
N LEU A 350 -34.39 3.50 6.27
CA LEU A 350 -35.68 3.07 5.72
C LEU A 350 -36.60 2.53 6.84
N LEU A 351 -36.07 1.65 7.69
CA LEU A 351 -36.81 1.05 8.80
C LEU A 351 -37.25 2.10 9.83
N HIS A 352 -36.39 3.06 10.18
CA HIS A 352 -36.77 4.20 11.03
C HIS A 352 -37.99 4.95 10.48
N ARG A 353 -38.05 5.19 9.16
CA ARG A 353 -39.19 5.89 8.55
C ARG A 353 -40.48 5.08 8.61
N LEU A 354 -40.37 3.75 8.51
CA LEU A 354 -41.50 2.80 8.50
C LEU A 354 -42.02 2.49 9.89
N LEU A 355 -41.11 2.24 10.84
CA LEU A 355 -41.40 1.78 12.21
C LEU A 355 -41.50 2.93 13.21
N LYS A 356 -41.02 4.12 12.86
CA LYS A 356 -40.89 5.28 13.77
C LYS A 356 -39.98 5.01 14.98
N VAL A 357 -39.01 4.12 14.83
CA VAL A 357 -37.99 3.77 15.83
C VAL A 357 -36.64 4.37 15.40
N PRO A 358 -35.90 5.08 16.28
CA PRO A 358 -34.60 5.65 15.95
C PRO A 358 -33.64 4.62 15.33
N SER A 359 -32.89 5.02 14.31
CA SER A 359 -31.98 4.09 13.62
C SER A 359 -30.85 3.57 14.51
N SER A 360 -30.50 4.30 15.58
CA SER A 360 -29.53 3.89 16.60
C SER A 360 -29.98 2.68 17.40
N ASP A 361 -31.29 2.50 17.55
CA ASP A 361 -31.88 1.51 18.45
C ASP A 361 -32.22 0.22 17.70
N LEU A 362 -32.13 0.26 16.36
CA LEU A 362 -32.36 -0.89 15.49
C LEU A 362 -31.16 -1.83 15.48
N ARG A 363 -31.39 -3.05 15.98
CA ARG A 363 -30.49 -4.20 15.79
C ARG A 363 -31.04 -5.08 14.68
N LEU A 364 -30.18 -5.37 13.70
CA LEU A 364 -30.52 -6.18 12.54
C LEU A 364 -29.74 -7.48 12.56
N THR A 365 -30.43 -8.57 12.28
CA THR A 365 -29.84 -9.88 12.00
C THR A 365 -30.55 -10.48 10.79
N TYR A 366 -30.07 -11.57 10.23
CA TYR A 366 -30.80 -12.29 9.18
C TYR A 366 -30.70 -13.80 9.32
N THR A 367 -31.70 -14.48 8.78
CA THR A 367 -31.71 -15.93 8.58
C THR A 367 -31.73 -16.20 7.08
N SER A 368 -30.88 -17.13 6.65
CA SER A 368 -30.88 -17.57 5.27
C SER A 368 -31.88 -18.69 5.06
N HIS A 369 -32.63 -18.65 3.96
CA HIS A 369 -33.51 -19.76 3.57
C HIS A 369 -32.74 -21.05 3.27
N LYS A 370 -31.43 -20.96 2.98
CA LYS A 370 -30.54 -22.10 2.75
C LYS A 370 -30.01 -22.73 4.04
N MET A 371 -29.99 -21.97 5.14
CA MET A 371 -29.44 -22.40 6.43
C MET A 371 -30.45 -22.17 7.55
N LEU A 372 -31.44 -23.05 7.61
CA LEU A 372 -32.54 -22.97 8.56
C LEU A 372 -32.03 -23.05 10.01
N GLY A 373 -32.52 -22.14 10.86
CA GLY A 373 -32.23 -22.14 12.30
C GLY A 373 -30.94 -21.41 12.71
N THR A 374 -30.16 -20.87 11.77
CA THR A 374 -28.96 -20.06 12.07
C THR A 374 -29.26 -18.59 11.81
N GLU A 375 -28.94 -17.74 12.79
CA GLU A 375 -29.14 -16.29 12.74
C GLU A 375 -27.78 -15.58 12.71
N PHE A 376 -27.61 -14.64 11.79
CA PHE A 376 -26.36 -13.93 11.55
C PHE A 376 -26.50 -12.43 11.86
N ASP A 377 -25.55 -11.85 12.59
CA ASP A 377 -25.56 -10.43 12.94
C ASP A 377 -25.25 -9.53 11.72
N ILE A 378 -25.95 -8.38 11.62
CA ILE A 378 -25.68 -7.31 10.66
C ILE A 378 -25.18 -6.08 11.45
N ASP A 379 -23.86 -6.05 11.68
CA ASP A 379 -23.17 -5.17 12.63
C ASP A 379 -22.49 -3.93 12.00
N GLY A 380 -22.28 -3.93 10.69
CA GLY A 380 -21.51 -2.94 9.96
C GLY A 380 -22.39 -1.95 9.21
N ASP A 381 -22.60 -0.77 9.80
CA ASP A 381 -23.47 0.27 9.21
C ASP A 381 -23.01 0.73 7.82
N LEU A 382 -21.71 0.69 7.52
CA LEU A 382 -21.13 1.05 6.22
C LEU A 382 -21.02 -0.12 5.24
N LYS A 383 -21.35 -1.34 5.66
CA LYS A 383 -21.35 -2.55 4.81
C LYS A 383 -22.63 -2.61 3.98
N THR A 384 -22.58 -3.30 2.85
CA THR A 384 -23.74 -3.49 1.95
C THR A 384 -24.48 -4.78 2.26
N LEU A 385 -25.73 -4.91 1.82
CA LEU A 385 -26.47 -6.18 1.92
C LEU A 385 -25.72 -7.34 1.22
N GLN A 386 -25.02 -7.04 0.12
CA GLN A 386 -24.16 -7.99 -0.59
C GLN A 386 -22.97 -8.47 0.25
N PHE A 387 -22.41 -7.64 1.13
CA PHE A 387 -21.31 -8.05 2.01
C PHE A 387 -21.73 -9.18 2.96
N TYR A 388 -23.00 -9.18 3.37
CA TYR A 388 -23.60 -10.23 4.19
C TYR A 388 -24.18 -11.39 3.37
N SER A 389 -23.94 -11.42 2.05
CA SER A 389 -24.47 -12.46 1.16
C SER A 389 -26.00 -12.64 1.25
N ILE A 390 -26.76 -11.58 1.54
CA ILE A 390 -28.22 -11.62 1.62
C ILE A 390 -28.81 -11.77 0.22
N GLU A 391 -29.74 -12.73 0.05
CA GLU A 391 -30.35 -13.08 -1.23
C GLU A 391 -31.89 -12.97 -1.22
N ASP A 392 -32.51 -13.19 -2.39
CA ASP A 392 -33.97 -13.27 -2.51
C ASP A 392 -34.50 -14.45 -1.67
N GLY A 393 -35.42 -14.16 -0.73
CA GLY A 393 -36.05 -15.17 0.12
C GLY A 393 -35.48 -15.25 1.54
N ASP A 394 -34.37 -14.55 1.81
CA ASP A 394 -33.87 -14.40 3.18
C ASP A 394 -34.75 -13.47 4.02
N GLN A 395 -34.72 -13.67 5.34
CA GLN A 395 -35.48 -12.86 6.29
C GLN A 395 -34.52 -12.04 7.13
N VAL A 396 -34.74 -10.72 7.18
CA VAL A 396 -34.00 -9.81 8.06
C VAL A 396 -34.84 -9.62 9.32
N LEU A 397 -34.33 -10.06 10.46
CA LEU A 397 -34.97 -9.90 11.75
C LEU A 397 -34.58 -8.53 12.30
N VAL A 398 -35.59 -7.76 12.67
CA VAL A 398 -35.43 -6.40 13.18
C VAL A 398 -35.86 -6.39 14.64
N ARG A 399 -34.95 -6.00 15.52
CA ARG A 399 -35.19 -5.82 16.96
C ARG A 399 -34.84 -4.39 17.36
N TRP A 400 -35.48 -3.89 18.40
CA TRP A 400 -35.16 -2.59 18.99
C TRP A 400 -35.43 -2.59 20.48
N SER A 401 -34.73 -1.70 21.19
CA SER A 401 -34.83 -1.50 22.63
C SER A 401 -35.24 -0.08 22.97
#